data_AF-A0A7S1BIP1-F1
#
_entry.id   AF-A0A7S1BIP1-F1
#
_cell.length_a   1.000
_cell.length_b   1.000
_cell.length_c   1.000
_cell.angle_alpha   90.00
_cell.angle_beta   90.00
_cell.angle_gamma   90.00
#
_symmetry.space_group_name_H-M   'P 1'
#
loop_
_entity.id
_entity.type
_entity.pdbx_description
1 polymer ?
#
loop_
_entity_poly.entity_id
_entity_poly.type
_entity_poly.pdbx_seq_one_letter_code
_entity_poly.pdbx_strand_id
1 'polypeptide(L)'
;GAEGKFRNFNHECGWFGVECDADGRVVALEMHKMKLVGKIPNAIVKLSTLERLDFGNNSIRGTIPNKIGRLKKLRKLDLDINQLTGSLPMSLFDLRNLTWLDLDTNELTGTITGRFRRLINVEVVSLYGNNFSGSLPVYESIAGMDKLKYIYFDDNDLGGTTDLCTKHPNIVKIHSDCKSKTKCICPGGVSTCTCCQCH
;
A
#
# COMPACT_ATOMS: atom_id res chain seq x y z
N GLY A 1 -11.21 8.40 37.85
CA GLY A 1 -10.53 7.11 38.06
C GLY A 1 -10.94 6.19 36.94
N ALA A 2 -10.02 5.88 36.03
CA ALA A 2 -10.25 4.91 34.98
C ALA A 2 -9.86 3.53 35.52
N GLU A 3 -10.85 2.74 35.91
CA GLU A 3 -10.63 1.36 36.34
C GLU A 3 -10.08 0.56 35.16
N GLY A 4 -8.90 -0.03 35.38
CA GLY A 4 -8.26 -0.93 34.45
C GLY A 4 -9.16 -2.13 34.19
N LYS A 5 -9.71 -2.20 32.98
CA LYS A 5 -10.19 -3.47 32.44
C LYS A 5 -8.98 -4.39 32.32
N PHE A 6 -8.88 -5.36 33.23
CA PHE A 6 -7.96 -6.49 33.08
C PHE A 6 -8.15 -7.08 31.68
N ARG A 7 -7.10 -7.07 30.86
CA ARG A 7 -7.14 -7.69 29.53
C ARG A 7 -7.30 -9.20 29.74
N ASN A 8 -8.45 -9.73 29.36
CA ASN A 8 -8.68 -11.17 29.35
C ASN A 8 -7.97 -11.77 28.13
N PHE A 9 -6.84 -12.45 28.35
CA PHE A 9 -6.05 -13.08 27.28
C PHE A 9 -6.65 -14.40 26.75
N ASN A 10 -7.74 -14.89 27.32
CA ASN A 10 -8.44 -16.10 26.84
C ASN A 10 -9.29 -15.86 25.59
N HIS A 11 -9.34 -14.62 25.11
CA HIS A 11 -10.01 -14.21 23.88
C HIS A 11 -9.07 -13.35 23.06
N GLU A 12 -9.07 -13.49 21.73
CA GLU A 12 -8.14 -12.81 20.82
C GLU A 12 -8.15 -11.29 20.96
N CYS A 13 -9.29 -10.71 21.36
CA CYS A 13 -9.44 -9.26 21.61
C CYS A 13 -8.61 -8.75 22.81
N GLY A 14 -8.08 -9.65 23.64
CA GLY A 14 -7.12 -9.29 24.70
C GLY A 14 -5.66 -9.30 24.23
N TRP A 15 -5.38 -9.85 23.04
CA TRP A 15 -4.01 -9.99 22.54
C TRP A 15 -3.43 -8.63 22.15
N PHE A 16 -2.12 -8.50 22.35
CA PHE A 16 -1.41 -7.31 21.91
C PHE A 16 -1.51 -7.14 20.39
N GLY A 17 -1.80 -5.92 19.94
CA GLY A 17 -1.94 -5.62 18.52
C GLY A 17 -3.24 -6.12 17.88
N VAL A 18 -4.20 -6.64 18.64
CA VAL A 18 -5.52 -7.04 18.12
C VAL A 18 -6.58 -6.07 18.62
N GLU A 19 -7.37 -5.54 17.70
CA GLU A 19 -8.58 -4.77 18.03
C GLU A 19 -9.82 -5.50 17.52
N CYS A 20 -10.90 -5.43 18.30
CA CYS A 20 -12.18 -6.04 17.96
C CYS A 20 -13.32 -5.02 17.96
N ASP A 21 -14.36 -5.29 17.19
CA ASP A 21 -15.62 -4.58 17.26
C ASP A 21 -16.45 -4.95 18.51
N ALA A 22 -17.62 -4.33 18.65
CA ALA A 22 -18.54 -4.57 19.76
C ALA A 22 -19.05 -6.03 19.84
N ASP A 23 -19.00 -6.77 18.72
CA ASP A 23 -19.39 -8.18 18.65
C ASP A 23 -18.20 -9.12 18.94
N GLY A 24 -17.03 -8.58 19.31
CA GLY A 24 -15.81 -9.36 19.57
C GLY A 24 -15.10 -9.87 18.32
N ARG A 25 -15.42 -9.35 17.13
CA ARG A 25 -14.77 -9.77 15.87
C ARG A 25 -13.56 -8.90 15.59
N VAL A 26 -12.46 -9.52 15.17
CA VAL A 26 -11.21 -8.80 14.86
C VAL A 26 -11.43 -7.80 13.71
N VAL A 27 -11.13 -6.53 13.96
CA VAL A 27 -11.19 -5.43 12.99
C VAL A 27 -9.83 -4.81 12.69
N ALA A 28 -8.84 -4.97 13.57
CA ALA A 28 -7.48 -4.54 13.29
C ALA A 28 -6.44 -5.53 13.80
N LEU A 29 -5.37 -5.69 13.02
CA LEU A 29 -4.12 -6.31 13.43
C LEU A 29 -3.01 -5.26 13.26
N GLU A 30 -2.50 -4.75 14.38
CA GLU A 30 -1.56 -3.63 14.49
C GLU A 30 -0.25 -4.13 15.13
N MET A 31 0.63 -4.70 14.30
CA MET A 31 1.85 -5.37 14.74
C MET A 31 3.12 -4.74 14.13
N HIS A 32 3.11 -3.43 13.99
CA HIS A 32 4.23 -2.65 13.49
C HIS A 32 5.46 -2.77 14.43
N LYS A 33 6.67 -2.94 13.88
CA LYS A 33 7.93 -3.03 14.67
C LYS A 33 7.94 -4.12 15.75
N MET A 34 7.30 -5.25 15.49
CA MET A 34 7.20 -6.37 16.43
C MET A 34 8.26 -7.47 16.23
N LYS A 35 9.23 -7.27 15.32
CA LYS A 35 10.24 -8.26 14.94
C LYS A 35 9.63 -9.59 14.46
N LEU A 36 8.45 -9.51 13.84
CA LEU A 36 7.77 -10.69 13.30
C LEU A 36 8.60 -11.31 12.19
N VAL A 37 8.62 -12.63 12.15
CA VAL A 37 9.28 -13.44 11.11
C VAL A 37 8.27 -14.42 10.51
N GLY A 38 8.63 -15.06 9.40
CA GLY A 38 7.79 -16.06 8.75
C GLY A 38 7.03 -15.48 7.56
N LYS A 39 5.80 -15.95 7.32
CA LYS A 39 4.98 -15.54 6.17
C LYS A 39 3.61 -15.04 6.64
N ILE A 40 2.97 -14.18 5.85
CA ILE A 40 1.56 -13.85 6.06
C ILE A 40 0.73 -15.13 5.83
N PRO A 41 0.02 -15.65 6.85
CA PRO A 41 -0.71 -16.91 6.71
C PRO A 41 -1.94 -16.71 5.82
N ASN A 42 -2.21 -17.67 4.94
CA ASN A 42 -3.42 -17.66 4.10
C ASN A 42 -4.72 -17.60 4.93
N ALA A 43 -4.68 -18.01 6.20
CA ALA A 43 -5.81 -17.93 7.11
C ALA A 43 -6.25 -16.49 7.43
N ILE A 44 -5.40 -15.48 7.20
CA ILE A 44 -5.73 -14.07 7.45
C ILE A 44 -7.00 -13.63 6.71
N VAL A 45 -7.26 -14.23 5.53
CA VAL A 45 -8.43 -13.93 4.70
C VAL A 45 -9.76 -14.42 5.31
N LYS A 46 -9.71 -15.14 6.43
CA LYS A 46 -10.89 -15.55 7.20
C LYS A 46 -11.43 -14.43 8.10
N LEU A 47 -10.61 -13.41 8.39
CA LEU A 47 -11.00 -12.25 9.18
C LEU A 47 -11.84 -11.29 8.33
N SER A 48 -13.06 -11.68 7.95
CA SER A 48 -13.91 -10.94 7.00
C SER A 48 -14.31 -9.54 7.49
N THR A 49 -14.17 -9.27 8.79
CA THR A 49 -14.39 -7.98 9.42
C THR A 49 -13.17 -7.08 9.46
N LEU A 50 -11.99 -7.56 9.05
CA LEU A 50 -10.74 -6.81 9.15
C LEU A 50 -10.79 -5.52 8.32
N GLU A 51 -10.52 -4.40 8.99
CA GLU A 51 -10.50 -3.05 8.43
C GLU A 51 -9.08 -2.51 8.32
N ARG A 52 -8.18 -2.92 9.23
CA ARG A 52 -6.78 -2.50 9.25
C ARG A 52 -5.86 -3.70 9.42
N LEU A 53 -4.85 -3.75 8.56
CA LEU A 53 -3.76 -4.72 8.66
C LEU A 53 -2.44 -3.95 8.55
N ASP A 54 -1.73 -3.87 9.66
CA ASP A 54 -0.41 -3.23 9.77
C ASP A 54 0.59 -4.25 10.30
N PHE A 55 1.39 -4.79 9.40
CA PHE A 55 2.55 -5.63 9.71
C PHE A 55 3.85 -4.93 9.34
N GLY A 56 3.84 -3.61 9.32
CA GLY A 56 4.95 -2.79 8.91
C GLY A 56 6.22 -2.97 9.76
N ASN A 57 7.38 -2.76 9.15
CA ASN A 57 8.68 -2.81 9.82
C ASN A 57 8.91 -4.10 10.61
N ASN A 58 8.94 -5.21 9.89
CA ASN A 58 9.17 -6.54 10.44
C ASN A 58 10.18 -7.31 9.55
N SER A 59 10.26 -8.63 9.69
CA SER A 59 11.09 -9.52 8.88
C SER A 59 10.22 -10.60 8.22
N ILE A 60 9.02 -10.21 7.77
CA ILE A 60 8.08 -11.10 7.11
C ILE A 60 8.55 -11.34 5.67
N ARG A 61 8.53 -12.61 5.27
CA ARG A 61 8.97 -13.12 3.97
C ARG A 61 7.82 -13.70 3.17
N GLY A 62 8.12 -14.07 1.93
CA GLY A 62 7.18 -14.74 1.02
C GLY A 62 6.23 -13.76 0.35
N THR A 63 5.08 -14.24 -0.12
CA THR A 63 4.17 -13.46 -0.97
C THR A 63 2.96 -12.94 -0.19
N ILE A 64 2.36 -11.84 -0.64
CA ILE A 64 1.02 -11.41 -0.21
C ILE A 64 0.01 -12.53 -0.58
N PRO A 65 -0.89 -12.96 0.33
CA PRO A 65 -1.84 -14.03 0.05
C PRO A 65 -2.71 -13.80 -1.20
N ASN A 66 -2.78 -14.79 -2.09
CA ASN A 66 -3.50 -14.69 -3.37
C ASN A 66 -4.99 -14.33 -3.24
N LYS A 67 -5.60 -14.52 -2.07
CA LYS A 67 -7.01 -14.24 -1.79
C LYS A 67 -7.22 -13.04 -0.85
N ILE A 68 -6.22 -12.15 -0.73
CA ILE A 68 -6.31 -10.94 0.13
C ILE A 68 -7.56 -10.11 -0.19
N GLY A 69 -8.00 -10.10 -1.44
CA GLY A 69 -9.24 -9.45 -1.89
C GLY A 69 -10.54 -9.91 -1.22
N ARG A 70 -10.53 -10.98 -0.41
CA ARG A 70 -11.67 -11.40 0.41
C ARG A 70 -11.94 -10.47 1.59
N LEU A 71 -10.96 -9.68 2.01
CA LEU A 71 -11.08 -8.74 3.12
C LEU A 71 -11.83 -7.47 2.66
N LYS A 72 -13.12 -7.60 2.36
CA LYS A 72 -13.91 -6.53 1.71
C LYS A 72 -14.06 -5.26 2.55
N LYS A 73 -13.85 -5.34 3.86
CA LYS A 73 -13.87 -4.18 4.76
C LYS A 73 -12.50 -3.50 4.90
N LEU A 74 -11.44 -4.05 4.33
CA LEU A 74 -10.08 -3.52 4.51
C LEU A 74 -9.96 -2.10 3.94
N ARG A 75 -9.48 -1.20 4.79
CA ARG A 75 -9.24 0.23 4.52
C ARG A 75 -7.75 0.57 4.55
N LYS A 76 -6.99 -0.05 5.46
CA LYS A 76 -5.53 0.09 5.55
C LYS A 76 -4.88 -1.27 5.33
N LEU A 77 -4.00 -1.36 4.33
CA LEU A 77 -3.05 -2.44 4.17
C LEU A 77 -1.64 -1.85 4.21
N ASP A 78 -0.91 -2.17 5.25
CA ASP A 78 0.42 -1.64 5.52
C ASP A 78 1.37 -2.80 5.82
N LEU A 79 2.26 -3.04 4.87
CA LEU A 79 3.24 -4.11 4.87
C LEU A 79 4.65 -3.54 4.60
N ASP A 80 4.83 -2.25 4.90
CA ASP A 80 6.08 -1.49 4.72
C ASP A 80 7.26 -2.20 5.39
N ILE A 81 8.48 -1.97 4.89
CA ILE A 81 9.74 -2.40 5.53
C ILE A 81 9.71 -3.89 5.93
N ASN A 82 9.66 -4.77 4.94
CA ASN A 82 9.64 -6.23 5.09
C ASN A 82 10.51 -6.91 4.00
N GLN A 83 10.42 -8.24 3.89
CA GLN A 83 11.13 -9.06 2.89
C GLN A 83 10.13 -9.79 1.98
N LEU A 84 9.00 -9.14 1.67
CA LEU A 84 7.97 -9.71 0.80
C LEU A 84 8.45 -9.77 -0.65
N THR A 85 8.12 -10.85 -1.33
CA THR A 85 8.58 -11.17 -2.69
C THR A 85 7.40 -11.47 -3.62
N GLY A 86 7.68 -11.57 -4.93
CA GLY A 86 6.70 -11.93 -5.94
C GLY A 86 5.84 -10.75 -6.41
N SER A 87 4.86 -11.03 -7.27
CA SER A 87 3.97 -10.00 -7.82
C SER A 87 2.75 -9.74 -6.94
N LEU A 88 2.17 -8.54 -7.02
CA LEU A 88 0.90 -8.24 -6.36
C LEU A 88 -0.21 -9.21 -6.83
N PRO A 89 -0.93 -9.86 -5.90
CA PRO A 89 -1.97 -10.81 -6.27
C PRO A 89 -3.15 -10.09 -6.90
N MET A 90 -3.74 -10.72 -7.93
CA MET A 90 -4.89 -10.18 -8.66
C MET A 90 -6.07 -9.75 -7.79
N SER A 91 -6.29 -10.45 -6.67
CA SER A 91 -7.40 -10.15 -5.76
C SER A 91 -7.17 -8.88 -4.93
N LEU A 92 -5.94 -8.37 -4.81
CA LEU A 92 -5.66 -7.10 -4.13
C LEU A 92 -6.50 -5.96 -4.73
N PHE A 93 -6.65 -5.96 -6.05
CA PHE A 93 -7.45 -4.97 -6.78
C PHE A 93 -8.97 -5.14 -6.60
N ASP A 94 -9.43 -6.12 -5.81
CA ASP A 94 -10.83 -6.26 -5.41
C ASP A 94 -11.15 -5.58 -4.07
N LEU A 95 -10.15 -4.97 -3.40
CA LEU A 95 -10.27 -4.24 -2.14
C LEU A 95 -10.78 -2.81 -2.38
N ARG A 96 -12.06 -2.69 -2.76
CA ARG A 96 -12.65 -1.40 -3.13
C ARG A 96 -12.76 -0.39 -1.99
N ASN A 97 -12.68 -0.82 -0.73
CA ASN A 97 -12.72 0.07 0.43
C ASN A 97 -11.32 0.54 0.88
N LEU A 98 -10.27 0.08 0.20
CA LEU A 98 -8.90 0.43 0.55
C LEU A 98 -8.66 1.92 0.33
N THR A 99 -8.20 2.61 1.37
CA THR A 99 -7.81 4.02 1.36
C THR A 99 -6.30 4.20 1.43
N TRP A 100 -5.60 3.24 2.04
CA TRP A 100 -4.15 3.26 2.25
C TRP A 100 -3.54 1.92 1.84
N LEU A 101 -2.65 1.95 0.85
CA LEU A 101 -1.84 0.82 0.42
C LEU A 101 -0.37 1.19 0.58
N ASP A 102 0.28 0.60 1.57
CA ASP A 102 1.71 0.75 1.79
C ASP A 102 2.41 -0.60 1.66
N LEU A 103 3.27 -0.70 0.67
CA LEU A 103 4.09 -1.87 0.39
C LEU A 103 5.56 -1.46 0.22
N ASP A 104 5.94 -0.31 0.76
CA ASP A 104 7.29 0.20 0.58
C ASP A 104 8.36 -0.75 1.11
N THR A 105 9.60 -0.57 0.64
CA THR A 105 10.80 -1.20 1.18
C THR A 105 10.64 -2.72 1.33
N ASN A 106 10.42 -3.39 0.19
CA ASN A 106 10.25 -4.83 0.08
C ASN A 106 10.99 -5.35 -1.18
N GLU A 107 10.84 -6.64 -1.49
CA GLU A 107 11.41 -7.28 -2.70
C GLU A 107 10.30 -7.62 -3.72
N LEU A 108 9.21 -6.83 -3.75
CA LEU A 108 8.08 -7.09 -4.63
C LEU A 108 8.44 -6.78 -6.09
N THR A 109 7.82 -7.52 -6.99
CA THR A 109 8.12 -7.50 -8.44
C THR A 109 6.84 -7.30 -9.26
N GLY A 110 7.00 -7.20 -10.58
CA GLY A 110 5.90 -7.16 -11.54
C GLY A 110 5.66 -5.76 -12.07
N THR A 111 4.52 -5.56 -12.74
CA THR A 111 4.24 -4.31 -13.44
C THR A 111 3.08 -3.53 -12.81
N ILE A 112 3.14 -2.21 -12.90
CA ILE A 112 2.04 -1.33 -12.51
C ILE A 112 1.01 -1.32 -13.65
N THR A 113 -0.03 -2.15 -13.50
CA THR A 113 -1.03 -2.41 -14.56
C THR A 113 -2.30 -1.57 -14.44
N GLY A 114 -3.12 -1.64 -15.49
CA GLY A 114 -4.50 -1.13 -15.61
C GLY A 114 -5.43 -1.33 -14.40
N ARG A 115 -5.05 -2.20 -13.47
CA ARG A 115 -5.90 -2.72 -12.39
C ARG A 115 -5.90 -1.84 -11.15
N PHE A 116 -4.92 -0.96 -10.98
CA PHE A 116 -4.89 -0.01 -9.85
C PHE A 116 -6.15 0.86 -9.83
N ARG A 117 -6.71 1.22 -10.99
CA ARG A 117 -8.00 1.92 -11.14
C ARG A 117 -9.19 1.25 -10.45
N ARG A 118 -9.09 -0.03 -10.10
CA ARG A 118 -10.16 -0.75 -9.37
C ARG A 118 -10.18 -0.39 -7.88
N LEU A 119 -9.10 0.20 -7.35
CA LEU A 119 -8.99 0.72 -5.99
C LEU A 119 -9.59 2.13 -5.92
N ILE A 120 -10.89 2.24 -6.20
CA ILE A 120 -11.61 3.51 -6.39
C ILE A 120 -11.60 4.45 -5.18
N ASN A 121 -11.26 3.95 -3.98
CA ASN A 121 -11.22 4.74 -2.75
C ASN A 121 -9.80 5.04 -2.26
N VAL A 122 -8.76 4.61 -2.96
CA VAL A 122 -7.39 4.73 -2.45
C VAL A 122 -6.90 6.17 -2.54
N GLU A 123 -6.29 6.63 -1.46
CA GLU A 123 -5.73 7.98 -1.34
C GLU A 123 -4.21 7.95 -1.34
N VAL A 124 -3.62 6.87 -0.80
CA VAL A 124 -2.18 6.67 -0.69
C VAL A 124 -1.81 5.33 -1.32
N VAL A 125 -0.86 5.38 -2.26
CA VAL A 125 -0.19 4.21 -2.80
C VAL A 125 1.32 4.39 -2.68
N SER A 126 1.95 3.60 -1.84
CA SER A 126 3.40 3.55 -1.68
C SER A 126 3.92 2.17 -2.11
N LEU A 127 4.76 2.16 -3.14
CA LEU A 127 5.52 1.01 -3.65
C LEU A 127 7.03 1.31 -3.63
N TYR A 128 7.44 2.38 -2.94
CA TYR A 128 8.83 2.84 -2.89
C TYR A 128 9.78 1.70 -2.52
N GLY A 129 11.00 1.66 -3.06
CA GLY A 129 12.02 0.70 -2.62
C GLY A 129 11.62 -0.75 -2.87
N ASN A 130 11.23 -1.07 -4.10
CA ASN A 130 10.86 -2.42 -4.55
C ASN A 130 11.53 -2.71 -5.91
N ASN A 131 11.13 -3.81 -6.55
CA ASN A 131 11.63 -4.21 -7.87
C ASN A 131 10.50 -4.24 -8.92
N PHE A 132 9.55 -3.29 -8.85
CA PHE A 132 8.53 -3.12 -9.87
C PHE A 132 9.15 -2.58 -11.16
N SER A 133 8.71 -3.11 -12.30
CA SER A 133 9.21 -2.74 -13.62
C SER A 133 8.10 -2.35 -14.61
N GLY A 134 8.49 -1.94 -15.81
CA GLY A 134 7.59 -1.45 -16.85
C GLY A 134 7.63 0.08 -16.98
N SER A 135 6.84 0.62 -17.92
CA SER A 135 6.91 2.04 -18.30
C SER A 135 5.75 2.87 -17.77
N LEU A 136 6.05 4.04 -17.21
CA LEU A 136 5.12 5.17 -17.08
C LEU A 136 4.95 5.84 -18.48
N PRO A 137 3.78 6.40 -18.84
CA PRO A 137 2.70 6.78 -17.95
C PRO A 137 1.70 5.65 -17.76
N VAL A 138 1.48 5.38 -16.49
CA VAL A 138 0.43 4.52 -15.94
C VAL A 138 -0.94 5.22 -16.06
N TYR A 139 -1.15 6.15 -17.00
CA TYR A 139 -2.40 6.91 -17.08
C TYR A 139 -3.63 6.00 -17.20
N GLU A 140 -3.61 4.98 -18.07
CA GLU A 140 -4.71 3.99 -18.13
C GLU A 140 -4.89 3.18 -16.85
N SER A 141 -3.82 3.08 -16.07
CA SER A 141 -3.72 2.28 -14.86
C SER A 141 -4.19 3.00 -13.61
N ILE A 142 -4.16 4.33 -13.57
CA ILE A 142 -4.67 5.15 -12.46
C ILE A 142 -5.75 6.17 -12.87
N ALA A 143 -6.17 6.20 -14.13
CA ALA A 143 -7.33 6.97 -14.56
C ALA A 143 -8.59 6.58 -13.75
N GLY A 144 -9.31 7.58 -13.24
CA GLY A 144 -10.52 7.39 -12.42
C GLY A 144 -10.25 7.06 -10.95
N MET A 145 -9.00 7.15 -10.48
CA MET A 145 -8.67 7.07 -9.06
C MET A 145 -8.84 8.45 -8.39
N ASP A 146 -10.04 9.00 -8.45
CA ASP A 146 -10.31 10.41 -8.14
C ASP A 146 -9.91 10.83 -6.71
N LYS A 147 -9.77 9.87 -5.79
CA LYS A 147 -9.35 10.12 -4.39
C LYS A 147 -7.83 10.06 -4.17
N LEU A 148 -7.06 9.66 -5.17
CA LEU A 148 -5.62 9.47 -5.07
C LEU A 148 -4.91 10.81 -4.85
N LYS A 149 -4.13 10.89 -3.77
CA LYS A 149 -3.42 12.10 -3.32
C LYS A 149 -1.91 11.91 -3.26
N TYR A 150 -1.44 10.73 -2.86
CA TYR A 150 -0.03 10.48 -2.61
C TYR A 150 0.43 9.21 -3.35
N ILE A 151 1.49 9.35 -4.14
CA ILE A 151 2.10 8.25 -4.88
C ILE A 151 3.60 8.24 -4.62
N TYR A 152 4.11 7.09 -4.17
CA TYR A 152 5.54 6.84 -3.95
C TYR A 152 5.99 5.60 -4.72
N PHE A 153 6.61 5.79 -5.87
CA PHE A 153 7.12 4.78 -6.79
C PHE A 153 8.64 4.95 -7.05
N ASP A 154 9.34 5.82 -6.30
CA ASP A 154 10.81 5.87 -6.39
C ASP A 154 11.44 4.54 -5.94
N ASP A 155 12.73 4.40 -6.21
CA ASP A 155 13.56 3.24 -5.93
C ASP A 155 12.91 1.93 -6.43
N ASN A 156 12.66 1.88 -7.74
CA ASN A 156 12.11 0.74 -8.48
C ASN A 156 12.79 0.61 -9.85
N ASP A 157 12.45 -0.41 -10.66
CA ASP A 157 12.92 -0.57 -12.04
C ASP A 157 11.91 0.00 -13.07
N LEU A 158 11.26 1.10 -12.72
CA LEU A 158 10.30 1.77 -13.59
C LEU A 158 11.01 2.64 -14.62
N GLY A 159 10.56 2.53 -15.88
CA GLY A 159 11.00 3.37 -16.99
C GLY A 159 9.91 4.33 -17.46
N GLY A 160 10.17 5.03 -18.56
CA GLY A 160 9.20 5.91 -19.22
C GLY A 160 9.05 7.30 -18.59
N THR A 161 8.07 8.06 -19.08
CA THR A 161 7.80 9.45 -18.66
C THR A 161 6.43 9.57 -18.03
N THR A 162 6.33 10.44 -17.03
CA THR A 162 5.08 10.65 -16.32
C THR A 162 4.80 12.14 -16.20
N ASP A 163 3.69 12.60 -16.80
CA ASP A 163 3.11 13.91 -16.51
C ASP A 163 1.76 13.69 -15.81
N LEU A 164 1.85 13.29 -14.54
CA LEU A 164 0.69 12.94 -13.73
C LEU A 164 -0.01 14.16 -13.15
N CYS A 165 0.73 15.23 -12.79
CA CYS A 165 0.14 16.42 -12.18
C CYS A 165 -0.83 17.14 -13.15
N THR A 166 -0.55 17.18 -14.47
CA THR A 166 -1.49 17.82 -15.42
C THR A 166 -2.72 16.96 -15.72
N LYS A 167 -2.65 15.65 -15.48
CA LYS A 167 -3.72 14.69 -15.81
C LYS A 167 -4.55 14.26 -14.61
N HIS A 168 -4.07 14.49 -13.39
CA HIS A 168 -4.75 14.10 -12.16
C HIS A 168 -4.63 15.22 -11.11
N PRO A 169 -5.52 16.23 -11.16
CA PRO A 169 -5.39 17.45 -10.36
C PRO A 169 -5.49 17.21 -8.83
N ASN A 170 -5.99 16.05 -8.41
CA ASN A 170 -6.12 15.71 -6.99
C ASN A 170 -4.83 15.13 -6.38
N ILE A 171 -3.80 14.84 -7.18
CA ILE A 171 -2.53 14.37 -6.65
C ILE A 171 -1.80 15.53 -5.99
N VAL A 172 -1.44 15.37 -4.73
CA VAL A 172 -0.72 16.35 -3.92
C VAL A 172 0.80 16.13 -4.06
N LYS A 173 1.25 14.88 -4.08
CA LYS A 173 2.68 14.55 -4.03
C LYS A 173 3.02 13.32 -4.86
N ILE A 174 4.06 13.45 -5.69
CA ILE A 174 4.57 12.39 -6.55
C ILE A 174 6.04 12.16 -6.30
N HIS A 175 6.35 10.90 -6.10
CA HIS A 175 7.66 10.32 -5.90
C HIS A 175 7.75 9.18 -6.92
N SER A 176 8.63 9.26 -7.93
CA SER A 176 8.76 8.23 -8.97
C SER A 176 10.16 8.20 -9.55
N ASP A 177 10.73 7.00 -9.69
CA ASP A 177 12.07 6.78 -10.19
C ASP A 177 12.19 7.16 -11.68
N CYS A 178 12.74 8.34 -11.95
CA CYS A 178 13.02 8.83 -13.30
C CYS A 178 14.47 8.54 -13.69
N LYS A 179 14.94 7.28 -13.57
CA LYS A 179 16.33 6.88 -13.82
C LYS A 179 16.88 7.45 -15.15
N SER A 180 17.55 8.60 -15.06
CA SER A 180 18.49 9.26 -15.98
C SER A 180 18.12 9.55 -17.45
N LYS A 181 16.89 9.34 -17.95
CA LYS A 181 16.62 9.60 -19.39
C LYS A 181 15.44 10.48 -19.75
N THR A 182 14.88 11.25 -18.82
CA THR A 182 13.84 12.20 -19.22
C THR A 182 13.80 13.44 -18.36
N LYS A 183 13.90 14.58 -19.04
CA LYS A 183 13.59 15.92 -18.51
C LYS A 183 12.19 15.89 -17.91
N CYS A 184 12.05 16.00 -16.60
CA CYS A 184 10.79 16.45 -16.03
C CYS A 184 10.67 17.94 -16.35
N ILE A 185 9.71 18.32 -17.19
CA ILE A 185 9.42 19.74 -17.43
C ILE A 185 8.49 20.19 -16.31
N CYS A 186 9.08 20.81 -15.28
CA CYS A 186 8.33 21.57 -14.30
C CYS A 186 7.85 22.89 -14.93
N PRO A 187 6.64 23.39 -14.62
CA PRO A 187 6.29 24.76 -14.97
C PRO A 187 7.24 25.70 -14.21
N GLY A 188 8.14 26.38 -14.92
CA GLY A 188 9.03 27.40 -14.30
C GLY A 188 10.53 27.31 -14.61
N GLY A 189 11.01 26.41 -15.47
CA GLY A 189 12.36 26.54 -16.04
C GLY A 189 13.54 26.33 -15.07
N VAL A 190 13.39 25.44 -14.08
CA VAL A 190 14.47 25.11 -13.13
C VAL A 190 15.24 23.85 -13.61
N SER A 191 16.57 23.91 -13.61
CA SER A 191 17.49 22.93 -14.21
C SER A 191 17.85 21.72 -13.34
N THR A 192 17.15 21.49 -12.23
CA THR A 192 17.32 20.32 -11.35
C THR A 192 15.95 19.77 -10.97
N CYS A 193 15.64 18.55 -11.40
CA CYS A 193 14.38 17.89 -11.05
C CYS A 193 14.48 17.30 -9.64
N THR A 194 14.10 18.08 -8.63
CA THR A 194 13.62 17.53 -7.37
C THR A 194 12.16 17.14 -7.57
N CYS A 195 11.78 15.93 -7.17
CA CYS A 195 10.45 15.32 -7.20
C CYS A 195 9.29 16.31 -7.41
N CYS A 196 8.44 16.07 -8.42
CA CYS A 196 7.28 16.90 -8.71
C CYS A 196 6.36 17.01 -7.47
N GLN A 197 6.44 18.13 -6.76
CA GLN A 197 5.35 18.58 -5.91
C GLN A 197 4.29 19.19 -6.82
N CYS A 198 3.06 18.69 -6.77
CA CYS A 198 1.95 19.36 -7.44
C CYS A 198 1.61 20.59 -6.58
N HIS A 199 1.68 21.79 -7.16
CA HIS A 199 1.38 23.07 -6.48
C HIS A 199 -0.12 23.31 -6.37
#